data_AF-A0A411K1V0-F1
#
_entry.id   AF-A0A411K1V0-F1
#
_cell.length_a   1.000
_cell.length_b   1.000
_cell.length_c   1.000
_cell.angle_alpha   90.00
_cell.angle_beta   90.00
_cell.angle_gamma   90.00
#
_symmetry.space_group_name_H-M   'P 1'
#
loop_
_entity.id
_entity.type
_entity.pdbx_description
1 polymer ?
#
loop_
_entity_poly.entity_id
_entity_poly.type
_entity_poly.pdbx_seq_one_letter_code
_entity_poly.pdbx_strand_id
1 'polypeptide(L)' 'MDGIQYAVFTDKSIRLLGKNQYTSNVESGSTRAEIKH' A
#
# COMPACT_ATOMS: atom_id res chain seq x y z
N MET A 1 -7.32 -8.37 -0.12
CA MET A 1 -6.66 -7.59 0.97
C MET A 1 -5.69 -8.42 1.80
N ASP A 2 -5.71 -9.76 1.70
CA ASP A 2 -4.85 -10.65 2.50
C ASP A 2 -3.34 -10.42 2.32
N GLY A 3 -2.90 -9.95 1.14
CA GLY A 3 -1.49 -9.65 0.89
C GLY A 3 -1.00 -8.28 1.40
N ILE A 4 -1.87 -7.43 1.95
CA ILE A 4 -1.46 -6.14 2.54
C ILE A 4 -1.18 -6.35 4.03
N GLN A 5 0.06 -6.11 4.46
CA GLN A 5 0.44 -6.22 5.86
C GLN A 5 0.03 -4.99 6.68
N TYR A 6 0.46 -3.80 6.27
CA TYR A 6 0.15 -2.55 6.98
C TYR A 6 0.28 -1.31 6.09
N ALA A 7 -0.45 -0.25 6.44
CA ALA A 7 -0.35 1.05 5.82
C ALA A 7 0.92 1.79 6.29
N VAL A 8 1.55 2.53 5.39
CA VAL A 8 2.76 3.31 5.69
C VAL A 8 2.37 4.73 6.07
N PHE A 9 2.76 5.18 7.26
CA PHE A 9 2.50 6.54 7.75
C PHE A 9 3.81 7.32 7.89
N THR A 10 4.17 8.03 6.84
CA THR A 10 5.33 8.92 6.72
C THR A 10 4.84 10.25 6.16
N ASP A 11 5.62 11.34 6.31
CA ASP A 11 5.29 12.63 5.68
C ASP A 11 4.93 12.48 4.19
N LYS A 12 5.74 11.69 3.47
CA LYS A 12 5.53 11.43 2.04
C LYS A 12 4.20 10.70 1.77
N SER A 13 3.88 9.66 2.53
CA SER A 13 2.64 8.90 2.32
C SER A 13 1.40 9.68 2.74
N ILE A 14 1.48 10.54 3.77
CA ILE A 14 0.41 11.46 4.15
C ILE A 14 0.16 12.50 3.05
N ARG A 15 1.23 13.03 2.44
CA ARG A 15 1.12 13.95 1.29
C ARG A 15 0.49 13.27 0.06
N LEU A 16 0.77 11.99 -0.15
CA LEU A 16 0.16 11.18 -1.22
C LEU A 16 -1.31 10.86 -0.93
N LEU A 17 -1.66 10.64 0.34
CA LEU A 17 -3.03 10.39 0.78
C LEU A 17 -3.96 11.55 0.40
N GLY A 18 -3.51 12.80 0.58
CA GLY A 18 -4.25 13.99 0.12
C GLY A 18 -4.48 14.05 -1.40
N LYS A 19 -3.74 13.25 -2.18
CA LYS A 19 -3.89 13.09 -3.64
C LYS A 19 -4.61 11.78 -4.02
N ASN A 20 -5.26 11.13 -3.05
CA ASN A 20 -5.90 9.82 -3.23
C ASN A 20 -4.93 8.72 -3.69
N GLN A 21 -3.65 8.82 -3.30
CA GLN A 21 -2.65 7.78 -3.49
C GLN A 21 -2.33 7.14 -2.14
N TYR A 22 -2.35 5.82 -2.10
CA TYR A 22 -2.17 5.03 -0.89
C TYR A 22 -0.86 4.27 -0.95
N THR A 23 -0.23 4.08 0.20
CA THR A 23 1.04 3.35 0.32
C THR A 23 0.92 2.34 1.45
N SER A 24 1.15 1.07 1.11
CA SER A 24 1.08 -0.03 2.06
C SER A 24 2.21 -1.02 1.79
N ASN A 25 2.69 -1.67 2.84
CA ASN A 25 3.58 -2.82 2.73
C ASN A 25 2.76 -4.05 2.38
N VAL A 26 3.27 -4.85 1.45
CA VAL A 26 2.68 -6.11 1.00
C VAL A 26 3.63 -7.26 1.30
N GLU A 27 3.14 -8.50 1.30
CA GLU A 27 4.02 -9.66 1.42
C GLU A 27 5.03 -9.72 0.26
N SER A 28 6.28 -10.09 0.56
CA SER A 28 7.38 -10.03 -0.41
C SER A 28 7.18 -10.97 -1.62
N GLY A 29 6.31 -11.97 -1.50
CA GLY A 29 5.96 -12.90 -2.58
C GLY A 29 4.72 -12.51 -3.37
N SER A 30 4.00 -11.46 -2.96
CA SER A 30 2.74 -11.08 -3.61
C SER A 30 2.98 -10.53 -5.02
N THR A 31 2.18 -10.99 -5.97
CA THR A 31 2.17 -10.44 -7.33
C THR A 31 1.25 -9.23 -7.44
N ARG A 32 1.47 -8.39 -8.46
CA ARG A 32 0.66 -7.18 -8.68
C ARG A 32 -0.81 -7.49 -8.96
N ALA A 33 -1.12 -8.67 -9.49
CA ALA A 33 -2.50 -9.09 -9.72
C ALA A 33 -3.23 -9.40 -8.40
N GLU A 34 -2.56 -10.10 -7.48
CA GLU A 34 -3.08 -10.40 -6.15
C GLU A 34 -3.28 -9.15 -5.29
N ILE A 35 -2.40 -8.15 -5.43
CA ILE A 35 -2.52 -6.87 -4.71
C ILE A 35 -3.67 -6.01 -5.27
N LYS A 36 -3.98 -6.14 -6.57
CA LYS A 36 -5.02 -5.37 -7.25
C LYS A 36 -6.42 -5.95 -7.05
N HIS A 37 -6.52 -7.27 -6.89
CA HIS A 37 -7.78 -8.00 -6.72
C HIS A 37 -8.38 -7.76 -5.33
#